data_AF-A0A7C7KHA0-F1
#
_entry.id   AF-A0A7C7KHA0-F1
#
_cell.length_a   1.000
_cell.length_b   1.000
_cell.length_c   1.000
_cell.angle_alpha   90.00
_cell.angle_beta   90.00
_cell.angle_gamma   90.00
#
_symmetry.space_group_name_H-M   'P 1'
#
loop_
_entity.id
_entity.type
_entity.pdbx_description
1 polymer ?
#
loop_
_entity_poly.entity_id
_entity_poly.type
_entity_poly.pdbx_seq_one_letter_code
_entity_poly.pdbx_strand_id
1 'polypeptide(L)'
;MPRFLNVACVTALMALVASGPLDAQLGGRPAEQWALVLESGRRLGSLEIENVVSLIGIEEGQVVADLGAGTGVFSVPLARAAGTTGTVLAVEVDAGFLPMIDEKAR
;
A
#
# COMPACT_ATOMS: atom_id res chain seq x y z
N MET A 1 -20.31 27.62 -36.48
CA MET A 1 -19.69 27.79 -35.14
C MET A 1 -20.26 26.72 -34.19
N PRO A 2 -19.53 25.62 -33.93
CA PRO A 2 -19.69 24.88 -32.68
C PRO A 2 -18.37 24.18 -32.25
N ARG A 3 -17.37 24.91 -31.75
CA ARG A 3 -16.14 24.30 -31.18
C ARG A 3 -15.86 24.65 -29.72
N PHE A 4 -16.59 25.62 -29.15
CA PHE A 4 -16.33 26.11 -27.79
C PHE A 4 -17.19 25.44 -26.71
N LEU A 5 -18.28 24.76 -27.07
CA LEU A 5 -19.19 24.14 -26.10
C LEU A 5 -18.65 22.82 -25.50
N ASN A 6 -17.74 22.12 -26.21
CA ASN A 6 -17.24 20.81 -25.76
C ASN A 6 -16.03 20.87 -24.82
N VAL A 7 -15.26 21.96 -24.81
CA VAL A 7 -14.07 22.07 -23.94
C VAL A 7 -14.45 22.43 -22.50
N ALA A 8 -15.48 23.27 -22.32
CA ALA A 8 -15.95 23.71 -21.01
C ALA A 8 -16.50 22.56 -20.15
N CYS A 9 -17.20 21.59 -20.75
CA CYS A 9 -17.71 20.41 -20.05
C CYS A 9 -16.60 19.45 -19.59
N VAL A 10 -15.52 19.32 -20.37
CA VAL A 10 -14.40 18.42 -20.03
C VAL A 10 -13.53 19.01 -18.92
N THR A 11 -13.31 20.33 -18.91
CA THR A 11 -12.57 21.00 -17.83
C THR A 11 -13.34 21.03 -16.50
N ALA A 12 -14.67 21.17 -16.54
CA ALA A 12 -15.50 21.14 -15.33
C ALA A 12 -15.54 19.74 -14.69
N LEU A 13 -15.45 18.68 -15.51
CA LEU A 13 -15.43 17.31 -15.02
C LEU A 13 -14.10 16.96 -14.31
N MET A 14 -12.95 17.46 -14.80
CA MET A 14 -11.65 17.25 -14.12
C MET A 14 -11.55 17.97 -12.77
N ALA A 15 -12.13 19.18 -12.64
CA ALA A 15 -12.13 19.91 -11.37
C ALA A 15 -12.99 19.20 -10.30
N LEU A 16 -14.06 18.50 -10.71
CA LEU A 16 -14.95 17.81 -9.79
C LEU A 16 -14.31 16.56 -9.16
N VAL A 17 -13.38 15.89 -9.86
CA VAL A 17 -12.63 14.75 -9.30
C VAL A 17 -11.57 15.20 -8.29
N ALA A 18 -11.10 16.44 -8.38
CA ALA A 18 -10.07 17.01 -7.49
C ALA A 18 -10.62 17.63 -6.20
N SER A 19 -11.94 17.60 -5.99
CA SER A 19 -12.62 18.35 -4.91
C SER A 19 -13.18 17.49 -3.77
N GLY A 20 -12.88 16.19 -3.75
CA GLY A 20 -13.15 15.37 -2.56
C GLY A 20 -12.31 15.89 -1.38
N PRO A 21 -12.80 15.85 -0.13
CA PRO A 21 -12.00 16.29 1.00
C PRO A 21 -10.70 15.46 1.03
N LEU A 22 -9.56 16.13 0.86
CA LEU A 22 -8.23 15.52 0.94
C LEU A 22 -8.04 14.78 2.28
N ASP A 23 -8.75 15.23 3.32
CA ASP A 23 -8.83 14.62 4.64
C ASP A 23 -9.46 13.22 4.66
N ALA A 24 -10.25 12.81 3.65
CA ALA A 24 -10.75 11.44 3.57
C ALA A 24 -9.64 10.44 3.19
N GLN A 25 -8.55 10.93 2.56
CA GLN A 25 -7.37 10.14 2.21
C GLN A 25 -6.22 10.34 3.22
N LEU A 26 -6.21 11.45 3.99
CA LEU A 26 -5.17 11.79 4.97
C LEU A 26 -5.60 11.63 6.45
N GLY A 27 -6.89 11.53 6.74
CA GLY A 27 -7.44 11.46 8.10
C GLY A 27 -7.55 10.03 8.63
N GLY A 28 -6.45 9.27 8.58
CA GLY A 28 -6.36 7.96 9.22
C GLY A 28 -6.29 8.08 10.75
N ARG A 29 -6.78 7.06 11.47
CA ARG A 29 -6.43 6.88 12.89
C ARG A 29 -4.90 6.81 13.02
N PRO A 30 -4.30 7.13 14.18
CA PRO A 30 -2.88 6.88 14.42
C PRO A 30 -2.49 5.45 14.04
N ALA A 31 -1.28 5.27 13.52
CA ALA A 31 -0.77 3.99 13.05
C ALA A 31 -0.95 2.86 14.08
N GLU A 32 -0.79 3.15 15.38
CA GLU A 32 -0.97 2.18 16.46
C GLU A 32 -2.41 1.67 16.56
N GLN A 33 -3.40 2.54 16.29
CA GLN A 33 -4.80 2.14 16.28
C GLN A 33 -5.15 1.32 15.04
N TRP A 34 -4.55 1.63 13.90
CA TRP A 34 -4.70 0.82 12.69
C TRP A 34 -4.00 -0.52 12.80
N ALA A 35 -2.83 -0.58 13.45
CA ALA A 35 -2.08 -1.80 13.68
C ALA A 35 -2.93 -2.87 14.36
N LEU A 36 -3.79 -2.50 15.32
CA LEU A 36 -4.74 -3.43 15.95
C LEU A 36 -5.67 -4.12 14.94
N VAL A 37 -6.08 -3.41 13.89
CA VAL A 37 -6.95 -3.95 12.83
C VAL A 37 -6.13 -4.75 11.82
N LEU A 38 -4.99 -4.21 11.39
CA LEU A 38 -4.10 -4.83 10.40
C LEU A 38 -3.52 -6.16 10.89
N GLU A 39 -3.16 -6.23 12.17
CA GLU A 39 -2.64 -7.41 12.86
C GLU A 39 -3.75 -8.32 13.43
N SER A 40 -5.01 -7.96 13.26
CA SER A 40 -6.10 -8.78 13.80
C SER A 40 -6.10 -10.16 13.15
N GLY A 41 -6.22 -11.22 13.95
CA GLY A 41 -6.19 -12.60 13.44
C GLY A 41 -7.25 -12.88 12.36
N ARG A 42 -8.40 -12.18 12.41
CA ARG A 42 -9.41 -12.25 11.34
C ARG A 42 -8.88 -11.69 10.02
N ARG A 43 -8.20 -10.54 10.05
CA ARG A 43 -7.62 -9.90 8.87
C ARG A 43 -6.47 -10.74 8.31
N LEU A 44 -5.53 -11.15 9.17
CA LEU A 44 -4.40 -11.97 8.77
C LEU A 44 -4.85 -13.30 8.17
N GLY A 45 -5.81 -13.97 8.80
CA GLY A 45 -6.39 -15.21 8.29
C GLY A 45 -7.18 -15.08 7.00
N SER A 46 -7.56 -13.86 6.57
CA SER A 46 -8.27 -13.63 5.30
C SER A 46 -7.35 -13.14 4.17
N LEU A 47 -6.06 -12.94 4.44
CA LEU A 47 -5.12 -12.37 3.47
C LEU A 47 -4.52 -13.42 2.53
N GLU A 48 -4.57 -14.70 2.90
CA GLU A 48 -3.99 -15.80 2.11
C GLU A 48 -2.54 -15.49 1.70
N ILE A 49 -1.74 -14.98 2.64
CA ILE A 49 -0.45 -14.33 2.39
C ILE A 49 0.47 -15.21 1.56
N GLU A 50 0.65 -16.46 1.97
CA GLU A 50 1.51 -17.44 1.31
C GLU A 50 1.06 -17.72 -0.13
N ASN A 51 -0.26 -17.82 -0.34
CA ASN A 51 -0.82 -18.05 -1.67
C ASN A 51 -0.64 -16.83 -2.58
N VAL A 52 -0.88 -15.62 -2.06
CA VAL A 52 -0.65 -14.37 -2.81
C VAL A 52 0.82 -14.24 -3.20
N VAL A 53 1.76 -14.43 -2.27
CA VAL A 53 3.20 -14.32 -2.53
C VAL A 53 3.65 -15.36 -3.57
N SER A 54 3.15 -16.60 -3.49
CA SER A 54 3.42 -17.65 -4.48
C SER A 54 2.94 -17.26 -5.88
N LEU A 55 1.74 -16.70 -6.00
CA LEU A 55 1.13 -16.33 -7.29
C LEU A 55 1.81 -15.14 -7.97
N ILE A 56 2.49 -14.27 -7.22
CA ILE A 56 3.26 -13.15 -7.80
C ILE A 56 4.44 -13.68 -8.62
N GLY A 57 4.99 -14.86 -8.26
CA GLY A 57 6.11 -15.46 -8.99
C GLY A 57 7.42 -14.69 -8.80
N ILE A 58 7.68 -14.21 -7.58
CA ILE A 58 8.92 -13.52 -7.23
C ILE A 58 10.09 -14.51 -7.34
N GLU A 59 11.13 -14.10 -8.05
CA GLU A 59 12.36 -14.88 -8.21
C GLU A 59 13.47 -14.34 -7.30
N GLU A 60 14.43 -15.19 -6.96
CA GLU A 60 15.58 -14.80 -6.14
C GLU A 60 16.38 -13.67 -6.81
N GLY A 61 16.77 -12.66 -6.02
CA GLY A 61 17.52 -11.50 -6.49
C GLY A 61 16.65 -10.34 -6.99
N GLN A 62 15.33 -10.52 -7.08
CA GLN A 62 14.45 -9.44 -7.53
C GLN A 62 14.31 -8.31 -6.50
N VAL A 63 14.07 -7.11 -7.02
CA VAL A 63 13.68 -5.94 -6.21
C VAL A 63 12.17 -5.81 -6.27
N VAL A 64 11.51 -5.83 -5.11
CA VAL A 64 10.05 -5.85 -4.97
C VAL A 64 9.60 -4.65 -4.16
N ALA A 65 8.55 -3.95 -4.61
CA ALA A 65 7.93 -2.88 -3.85
C ALA A 65 6.67 -3.39 -3.15
N ASP A 66 6.61 -3.24 -1.83
CA ASP A 66 5.41 -3.48 -1.00
C ASP A 66 4.73 -2.14 -0.74
N LEU A 67 3.68 -1.84 -1.53
CA LEU A 67 3.01 -0.54 -1.51
C LEU A 67 1.88 -0.52 -0.48
N GLY A 68 1.95 0.41 0.48
CA GLY A 68 1.05 0.43 1.62
C GLY A 68 1.42 -0.67 2.62
N ALA A 69 2.71 -0.73 2.98
CA ALA A 69 3.27 -1.80 3.80
C ALA A 69 2.55 -1.94 5.16
N GLY A 70 1.95 -0.86 5.69
CA GLY A 70 1.29 -0.86 6.99
C GLY A 70 2.24 -1.37 8.06
N THR A 71 1.83 -2.37 8.85
CA THR A 71 2.72 -2.98 9.84
C THR A 71 3.79 -3.90 9.25
N GLY A 72 3.88 -4.07 7.93
CA GLY A 72 4.86 -4.93 7.24
C GLY A 72 4.45 -6.40 7.12
N VAL A 73 3.14 -6.70 7.09
CA VAL A 73 2.61 -8.08 7.03
C VAL A 73 3.09 -8.84 5.79
N PHE A 74 3.12 -8.17 4.62
CA PHE A 74 3.61 -8.77 3.38
C PHE A 74 5.12 -8.61 3.19
N SER A 75 5.74 -7.59 3.77
CA SER A 75 7.15 -7.27 3.52
C SER A 75 8.11 -8.43 3.83
N VAL A 76 7.89 -9.14 4.95
CA VAL A 76 8.73 -10.29 5.34
C VAL A 76 8.53 -11.50 4.41
N PRO A 77 7.30 -11.97 4.14
CA PRO A 77 7.05 -13.01 3.13
C PRO A 77 7.63 -12.69 1.76
N LEU A 78 7.47 -11.45 1.27
CA LEU A 78 8.03 -11.00 0.00
C LEU A 78 9.57 -11.06 0.02
N ALA A 79 10.20 -10.67 1.13
CA ALA A 79 11.66 -10.71 1.27
C ALA A 79 12.19 -12.13 1.27
N ARG A 80 11.47 -13.07 1.89
CA ARG A 80 11.80 -14.51 1.82
C ARG A 80 11.72 -15.04 0.40
N ALA A 81 10.71 -14.64 -0.37
CA ALA A 81 10.57 -15.05 -1.77
C ALA A 81 11.67 -14.45 -2.67
N ALA A 82 12.03 -13.18 -2.44
CA ALA A 82 13.11 -12.51 -3.17
C ALA A 82 14.52 -13.03 -2.81
N GLY A 83 14.65 -13.80 -1.73
CA GLY A 83 15.91 -14.42 -1.32
C GLY A 83 16.95 -13.43 -0.78
N THR A 84 18.14 -13.94 -0.44
CA THR A 84 19.19 -13.17 0.26
C THR A 84 19.85 -12.10 -0.61
N THR A 85 19.71 -12.22 -1.93
CA THR A 85 20.24 -11.28 -2.92
C THR A 85 19.17 -10.29 -3.40
N GLY A 86 17.90 -10.50 -3.05
CA GLY A 86 16.79 -9.62 -3.39
C GLY A 86 16.66 -8.45 -2.42
N THR A 87 15.71 -7.56 -2.71
CA THR A 87 15.43 -6.40 -1.85
C THR A 87 13.94 -6.11 -1.87
N VAL A 88 13.35 -5.95 -0.68
CA VAL A 88 11.98 -5.44 -0.55
C VAL A 88 12.01 -4.00 -0.12
N LEU A 89 11.35 -3.14 -0.88
CA LEU A 89 11.10 -1.75 -0.55
C LEU A 89 9.71 -1.67 0.09
N ALA A 90 9.67 -1.63 1.43
CA ALA A 90 8.44 -1.37 2.17
C ALA A 90 8.09 0.12 2.06
N VAL A 91 7.05 0.45 1.29
CA VAL A 91 6.63 1.83 1.02
C VAL A 91 5.37 2.13 1.82
N GLU A 92 5.48 3.07 2.74
CA GLU A 92 4.37 3.50 3.61
C GLU A 92 4.35 5.03 3.70
N VAL A 93 3.15 5.61 3.67
CA VAL A 93 2.95 7.06 3.72
C VAL A 93 2.85 7.56 5.16
N ASP A 94 2.31 6.74 6.07
CA ASP A 94 2.22 7.08 7.48
C ASP A 94 3.48 6.64 8.23
N ALA A 95 4.28 7.62 8.63
CA ALA A 95 5.53 7.39 9.34
C ALA A 95 5.36 6.62 10.67
N GLY A 96 4.16 6.60 11.26
CA GLY A 96 3.88 5.85 12.49
C GLY A 96 4.03 4.33 12.35
N PHE A 97 4.01 3.79 11.12
CA PHE A 97 4.23 2.37 10.87
C PHE A 97 5.71 1.99 10.75
N LEU A 98 6.61 2.93 10.45
CA LEU A 98 8.02 2.64 10.18
C LEU A 98 8.71 1.87 11.32
N PRO A 99 8.50 2.19 12.61
CA PRO A 99 9.08 1.39 13.69
C PRO A 99 8.65 -0.08 13.69
N MET A 100 7.40 -0.38 13.28
CA MET A 100 6.88 -1.74 13.22
C MET A 100 7.46 -2.52 12.03
N ILE A 101 7.64 -1.84 10.90
CA ILE A 101 8.32 -2.39 9.72
C ILE A 101 9.79 -2.68 10.07
N ASP A 102 10.48 -1.72 10.68
CA ASP A 102 11.88 -1.86 11.11
C ASP A 102 12.07 -3.00 12.13
N GLU A 103 11.10 -3.20 13.03
CA GLU A 103 11.13 -4.33 13.97
C GLU A 103 11.04 -5.67 13.24
N LYS A 104 10.17 -5.80 12.23
CA LYS A 104 10.03 -7.02 11.44
C LYS A 104 11.17 -7.28 10.45
N ALA A 105 11.89 -6.24 10.07
CA ALA A 105 13.03 -6.33 9.16
C ALA A 105 14.32 -6.86 9.82
N ARG A 106 14.34 -6.97 11.16
CA ARG A 106 15.47 -7.51 11.95
C ARG A 106 15.47 -9.03 12.01
#